data_AF-A0A523USZ2-F1
#
_entry.id   AF-A0A523USZ2-F1
#
_cell.length_a   1.000
_cell.length_b   1.000
_cell.length_c   1.000
_cell.angle_alpha   90.00
_cell.angle_beta   90.00
_cell.angle_gamma   90.00
#
_symmetry.space_group_name_H-M   'P 1'
#
loop_
_entity.id
_entity.type
_entity.pdbx_description
1 polymer ?
#
loop_
_entity_poly.entity_id
_entity_poly.type
_entity_poly.pdbx_seq_one_letter_code
_entity_poly.pdbx_strand_id
1 'polypeptide(L)'
;MYTGKAFAISLVTSFIVSVIICSVFLLVLPRSGGLPFSFGGGGKVEVPAVANMPVEEARLVLQNKGFLMMELEEKKDPNVPVGSIVSQDPLPGFKLDKGALVKVVVSAGGPEVIIPNLEGIPQGQARLQLESINLVVGTISREMHGSISKDAVISTDPPAGTRAPAGTVVNIKISSGESLVTVPSVFKASPGRARSKLERLGLKVSTRYTTNIEYEFGIVVGQDPRSGTKVRKGSTVKIIVNSEAR
;
A
#
# COMPACT_ATOMS: atom_id res chain seq x y z
N MET A 1 -48.29 10.19 50.87
CA MET A 1 -47.29 11.23 50.54
C MET A 1 -46.73 10.93 49.15
N TYR A 2 -46.91 11.88 48.22
CA TYR A 2 -46.35 12.01 46.86
C TYR A 2 -46.25 10.74 45.97
N THR A 3 -47.23 10.40 45.11
CA THR A 3 -47.52 10.95 43.75
C THR A 3 -46.36 10.94 42.76
N GLY A 4 -46.52 10.26 41.62
CA GLY A 4 -45.73 10.56 40.42
C GLY A 4 -45.64 9.43 39.41
N LYS A 5 -46.47 9.49 38.37
CA LYS A 5 -46.43 8.64 37.15
C LYS A 5 -45.17 8.95 36.32
N ALA A 6 -44.54 7.94 35.72
CA ALA A 6 -43.71 8.07 34.51
C ALA A 6 -43.75 6.74 33.73
N PHE A 7 -44.64 6.62 32.73
CA PHE A 7 -44.28 6.73 31.30
C PHE A 7 -43.25 5.65 30.90
N ALA A 8 -43.63 4.45 30.44
CA ALA A 8 -44.20 4.19 29.11
C ALA A 8 -43.77 5.23 28.08
N ILE A 9 -42.64 5.02 27.39
CA ILE A 9 -42.27 5.48 26.03
C ILE A 9 -40.79 5.08 25.85
N SER A 10 -40.50 4.05 25.06
CA SER A 10 -39.27 4.00 24.25
C SER A 10 -39.38 2.92 23.15
N LEU A 11 -40.52 2.90 22.47
CA LEU A 11 -40.74 2.04 21.30
C LEU A 11 -41.22 2.85 20.08
N VAL A 12 -41.10 4.18 20.14
CA VAL A 12 -41.59 5.11 19.10
C VAL A 12 -40.51 6.08 18.58
N THR A 13 -39.30 6.11 19.17
CA THR A 13 -38.24 7.02 18.69
C THR A 13 -37.56 6.57 17.39
N SER A 14 -37.73 5.32 16.95
CA SER A 14 -37.11 4.84 15.69
C SER A 14 -37.93 5.14 14.43
N PHE A 15 -39.16 5.65 14.54
CA PHE A 15 -39.99 5.96 13.37
C PHE A 15 -40.13 7.47 13.10
N ILE A 16 -39.70 8.33 14.02
CA ILE A 16 -39.84 9.79 13.89
C ILE A 16 -38.58 10.45 13.30
N VAL A 17 -37.40 9.81 13.34
CA VAL A 17 -36.21 10.33 12.64
C VAL A 17 -36.25 10.07 11.12
N SER A 18 -37.03 9.08 10.65
CA SER A 18 -37.15 8.76 9.23
C SER A 18 -38.09 9.69 8.44
N VAL A 19 -38.96 10.45 9.11
CA VAL A 19 -39.95 11.31 8.42
C VAL A 19 -39.51 12.78 8.39
N ILE A 20 -38.61 13.20 9.28
CA ILE A 20 -38.15 14.60 9.37
C ILE A 20 -37.09 14.94 8.29
N ILE A 21 -36.39 13.95 7.72
CA ILE A 21 -35.49 14.19 6.58
C ILE A 21 -36.27 14.29 5.25
N CYS A 22 -37.56 13.88 5.23
CA CYS A 22 -38.38 13.89 4.01
C CYS A 22 -39.40 15.05 3.94
N SER A 23 -39.56 15.86 4.99
CA SER A 23 -40.61 16.90 5.07
C SER A 23 -40.13 18.35 5.02
N VAL A 24 -38.83 18.63 4.81
CA VAL A 24 -38.29 20.00 4.69
C VAL A 24 -37.98 20.39 3.23
N PHE A 25 -38.43 19.61 2.24
CA PHE A 25 -38.16 19.90 0.82
C PHE A 25 -39.40 19.83 -0.07
N LEU A 26 -40.55 20.40 0.36
CA LEU A 26 -41.75 20.37 -0.49
C LEU A 26 -42.81 21.47 -0.26
N LEU A 27 -42.43 22.73 0.04
CA LEU A 27 -43.46 23.80 0.04
C LEU A 27 -42.95 25.25 -0.03
N VAL A 28 -42.33 25.66 -1.14
CA VAL A 28 -42.39 27.07 -1.61
C VAL A 28 -42.35 27.12 -3.13
N LEU A 29 -43.50 27.39 -3.77
CA LEU A 29 -43.65 28.14 -5.03
C LEU A 29 -45.13 28.58 -5.14
N PRO A 30 -45.51 29.64 -5.90
CA PRO A 30 -44.70 30.65 -6.63
C PRO A 30 -45.23 32.11 -6.50
N ARG A 31 -44.39 33.13 -6.75
CA ARG A 31 -44.88 34.41 -7.33
C ARG A 31 -43.78 35.18 -8.08
N SER A 32 -43.94 35.20 -9.41
CA SER A 32 -43.58 36.27 -10.36
C SER A 32 -42.21 36.98 -10.24
N GLY A 33 -41.30 36.69 -11.18
CA GLY A 33 -40.13 37.51 -11.48
C GLY A 33 -39.00 36.67 -12.06
N GLY A 34 -38.72 36.83 -13.35
CA GLY A 34 -37.89 35.89 -14.13
C GLY A 34 -36.44 35.71 -13.66
N LEU A 35 -36.00 34.46 -13.72
CA LEU A 35 -34.62 34.09 -14.05
C LEU A 35 -34.70 32.94 -15.07
N PRO A 36 -34.09 33.06 -16.25
CA PRO A 36 -34.08 31.99 -17.24
C PRO A 36 -33.02 30.97 -16.84
N PHE A 37 -33.31 30.10 -15.87
CA PHE A 37 -32.58 28.84 -15.77
C PHE A 37 -33.14 27.89 -16.82
N SER A 38 -32.78 28.19 -18.07
CA SER A 38 -32.72 27.18 -19.11
C SER A 38 -31.62 26.20 -18.75
N PHE A 39 -31.93 25.13 -18.02
CA PHE A 39 -31.15 23.90 -18.08
C PHE A 39 -31.53 23.13 -19.36
N GLY A 40 -31.33 23.80 -20.49
CA GLY A 40 -31.28 23.14 -21.78
C GLY A 40 -30.00 22.30 -21.87
N GLY A 41 -30.15 21.02 -22.20
CA GLY A 41 -29.08 20.24 -22.82
C GLY A 41 -28.20 19.40 -21.89
N GLY A 42 -28.74 18.82 -20.81
CA GLY A 42 -28.02 17.78 -20.07
C GLY A 42 -28.11 16.44 -20.79
N GLY A 43 -27.16 16.12 -21.67
CA GLY A 43 -27.11 14.79 -22.29
C GLY A 43 -27.08 13.70 -21.21
N LYS A 44 -28.07 12.80 -21.23
CA LYS A 44 -28.13 11.69 -20.27
C LYS A 44 -26.86 10.86 -20.40
N VAL A 45 -26.12 10.73 -19.30
CA VAL A 45 -24.89 9.96 -19.24
C VAL A 45 -25.22 8.59 -18.66
N GLU A 46 -24.59 7.54 -19.18
CA GLU A 46 -24.75 6.19 -18.67
C GLU A 46 -23.94 6.01 -17.38
N VAL A 47 -24.58 5.43 -16.37
CA VAL A 47 -23.98 5.11 -15.08
C VAL A 47 -22.92 4.02 -15.27
N PRO A 48 -21.65 4.26 -14.91
CA PRO A 48 -20.61 3.25 -15.03
C PRO A 48 -20.80 2.11 -14.01
N ALA A 49 -20.21 0.96 -14.31
CA ALA A 49 -20.11 -0.14 -13.35
C ALA A 49 -18.97 0.11 -12.38
N VAL A 50 -19.30 0.22 -11.09
CA VAL A 50 -18.37 0.41 -9.98
C VAL A 50 -18.42 -0.71 -8.92
N ALA A 51 -19.27 -1.72 -9.12
CA ALA A 51 -19.26 -2.91 -8.27
C ALA A 51 -17.90 -3.63 -8.31
N ASN A 52 -17.45 -4.13 -7.16
CA ASN A 52 -16.11 -4.71 -6.90
C ASN A 52 -14.92 -3.74 -7.07
N MET A 53 -15.14 -2.46 -7.38
CA MET A 53 -14.06 -1.47 -7.39
C MET A 53 -13.80 -0.96 -5.97
N PRO A 54 -12.55 -0.57 -5.66
CA PRO A 54 -12.25 0.14 -4.43
C PRO A 54 -12.94 1.51 -4.43
N VAL A 55 -13.40 1.96 -3.26
CA VAL A 55 -14.21 3.19 -3.10
C VAL A 55 -13.55 4.42 -3.74
N GLU A 56 -12.23 4.57 -3.59
CA GLU A 56 -11.50 5.70 -4.17
C GLU A 56 -11.46 5.67 -5.72
N GLU A 57 -11.28 4.49 -6.31
CA GLU A 57 -11.30 4.34 -7.78
C GLU A 57 -12.72 4.55 -8.32
N ALA A 58 -13.72 3.97 -7.68
CA ALA A 58 -15.12 4.16 -8.02
C ALA A 58 -15.55 5.63 -7.96
N ARG A 59 -15.09 6.37 -6.95
CA ARG A 59 -15.32 7.80 -6.80
C ARG A 59 -14.77 8.58 -7.99
N LEU A 60 -13.54 8.28 -8.42
CA LEU A 60 -12.92 8.91 -9.59
C LEU A 60 -13.69 8.59 -10.87
N VAL A 61 -14.08 7.32 -11.07
CA VAL A 61 -14.87 6.88 -12.24
C VAL A 61 -16.20 7.61 -12.32
N LEU A 62 -16.92 7.72 -11.20
CA LEU A 62 -18.20 8.43 -11.12
C LEU A 62 -18.04 9.94 -11.35
N GLN A 63 -17.08 10.58 -10.68
CA GLN A 63 -16.82 12.02 -10.85
C GLN A 63 -16.41 12.37 -12.28
N ASN A 64 -15.58 11.56 -12.93
CA ASN A 64 -15.18 11.75 -14.33
C ASN A 64 -16.37 11.67 -15.30
N LYS A 65 -17.43 10.93 -14.94
CA LYS A 65 -18.69 10.88 -15.70
C LYS A 65 -19.69 11.95 -15.29
N GLY A 66 -19.34 12.78 -14.30
CA GLY A 66 -20.18 13.85 -13.78
C GLY A 66 -21.24 13.36 -12.77
N PHE A 67 -21.04 12.20 -12.14
CA PHE A 67 -21.89 11.70 -11.07
C PHE A 67 -21.31 12.00 -9.69
N LEU A 68 -22.22 12.12 -8.71
CA LEU A 68 -21.88 12.23 -7.30
C LEU A 68 -22.03 10.85 -6.65
N MET A 69 -21.11 10.48 -5.76
CA MET A 69 -21.16 9.20 -5.05
C MET A 69 -21.65 9.40 -3.62
N MET A 70 -22.58 8.56 -3.17
CA MET A 70 -23.04 8.52 -1.78
C MET A 70 -22.80 7.12 -1.21
N GLU A 71 -22.01 7.06 -0.15
CA GLU A 71 -21.75 5.81 0.58
C GLU A 71 -22.89 5.54 1.56
N LEU A 72 -23.49 4.35 1.47
CA LEU A 72 -24.50 3.84 2.39
C LEU A 72 -23.86 2.98 3.49
N GLU A 73 -24.68 2.49 4.43
CA GLU A 73 -24.23 1.59 5.49
C GLU A 73 -23.43 0.40 4.96
N GLU A 74 -22.33 0.07 5.64
CA GLU A 74 -21.45 -1.03 5.25
C GLU A 74 -22.15 -2.38 5.43
N LYS A 75 -21.99 -3.27 4.46
CA LYS A 75 -22.49 -4.65 4.53
C LYS A 75 -21.34 -5.61 4.78
N LYS A 76 -21.52 -6.54 5.71
CA LYS A 76 -20.57 -7.64 5.88
C LYS A 76 -20.68 -8.62 4.71
N ASP A 77 -19.64 -8.69 3.90
CA ASP A 77 -19.52 -9.64 2.80
C ASP A 77 -18.11 -10.23 2.76
N PRO A 78 -17.92 -11.53 3.01
CA PRO A 78 -16.60 -12.16 3.00
C PRO A 78 -16.03 -12.34 1.58
N ASN A 79 -16.86 -12.22 0.53
CA ASN A 79 -16.42 -12.42 -0.86
C ASN A 79 -15.95 -11.13 -1.53
N VAL A 80 -16.33 -9.97 -0.97
CA VAL A 80 -15.95 -8.66 -1.48
C VAL A 80 -14.89 -8.05 -0.56
N PRO A 81 -13.72 -7.64 -1.08
CA PRO A 81 -12.66 -7.07 -0.25
C PRO A 81 -13.16 -5.87 0.56
N VAL A 82 -12.63 -5.72 1.78
CA VAL A 82 -12.96 -4.57 2.64
C VAL A 82 -12.66 -3.27 1.91
N GLY A 83 -13.60 -2.32 1.95
CA GLY A 83 -13.47 -1.04 1.26
C GLY A 83 -13.73 -1.11 -0.26
N SER A 84 -14.24 -2.22 -0.78
CA SER A 84 -14.75 -2.34 -2.15
C SER A 84 -16.28 -2.28 -2.19
N ILE A 85 -16.84 -1.84 -3.32
CA ILE A 85 -18.29 -1.68 -3.48
C ILE A 85 -18.96 -3.05 -3.69
N VAL A 86 -19.89 -3.40 -2.80
CA VAL A 86 -20.72 -4.61 -2.89
C VAL A 86 -21.82 -4.42 -3.92
N SER A 87 -22.50 -3.27 -3.89
CA SER A 87 -23.61 -2.97 -4.78
C SER A 87 -23.73 -1.48 -5.02
N GLN A 88 -24.26 -1.12 -6.19
CA GLN A 88 -24.58 0.25 -6.56
C GLN A 88 -26.05 0.39 -6.93
N ASP A 89 -26.60 1.59 -6.73
CA ASP A 89 -27.93 2.00 -7.17
C ASP A 89 -27.88 3.47 -7.65
N PRO A 90 -28.19 3.76 -8.93
CA PRO A 90 -28.73 2.86 -9.96
C PRO A 90 -27.74 1.84 -10.53
N LEU A 91 -28.30 0.77 -11.12
CA LEU A 91 -27.52 -0.27 -11.80
C LEU A 91 -26.73 0.31 -12.99
N PRO A 92 -25.61 -0.34 -13.38
CA PRO A 92 -24.82 0.10 -14.52
C PRO A 92 -25.67 0.20 -15.81
N GLY A 93 -25.38 1.19 -16.65
CA GLY A 93 -26.09 1.43 -17.91
C GLY A 93 -27.39 2.24 -17.78
N PHE A 94 -27.84 2.56 -16.57
CA PHE A 94 -28.91 3.54 -16.38
C PHE A 94 -28.51 4.91 -16.92
N LYS A 95 -29.46 5.64 -17.51
CA LYS A 95 -29.24 6.96 -18.09
C LYS A 95 -29.72 8.04 -17.15
N LEU A 96 -28.78 8.76 -16.54
CA LEU A 96 -29.04 9.81 -15.56
C LEU A 96 -28.52 11.16 -16.05
N ASP A 97 -29.04 12.23 -15.47
CA ASP A 97 -28.53 13.57 -15.68
C ASP A 97 -27.18 13.74 -14.99
N LYS A 98 -26.32 14.62 -15.52
CA LYS A 98 -25.08 15.00 -14.85
C LYS A 98 -25.40 15.64 -13.50
N GLY A 99 -24.65 15.26 -12.48
CA GLY A 99 -24.84 15.65 -11.08
C GLY A 99 -25.75 14.69 -10.30
N ALA A 100 -26.29 13.65 -10.92
CA ALA A 100 -27.08 12.65 -10.22
C ALA A 100 -26.25 11.86 -9.18
N LEU A 101 -26.93 11.46 -8.11
CA LEU A 101 -26.36 10.65 -7.03
C LEU A 101 -26.39 9.16 -7.39
N VAL A 102 -25.24 8.50 -7.22
CA VAL A 102 -25.11 7.03 -7.25
C VAL A 102 -24.81 6.58 -5.83
N LYS A 103 -25.72 5.79 -5.27
CA LYS A 103 -25.59 5.19 -3.93
C LYS A 103 -24.77 3.92 -4.04
N VAL A 104 -23.80 3.74 -3.15
CA VAL A 104 -22.92 2.57 -3.12
C VAL A 104 -22.93 1.96 -1.72
N VAL A 105 -22.98 0.63 -1.66
CA VAL A 105 -22.83 -0.14 -0.41
C VAL A 105 -21.41 -0.67 -0.38
N VAL A 106 -20.67 -0.39 0.69
CA VAL A 106 -19.27 -0.79 0.85
C VAL A 106 -19.18 -2.07 1.67
N SER A 107 -18.22 -2.95 1.33
CA SER A 107 -17.95 -4.15 2.11
C SER A 107 -17.22 -3.81 3.41
N ALA A 108 -17.80 -4.24 4.54
CA ALA A 108 -17.13 -4.31 5.84
C ALA A 108 -16.31 -5.61 6.01
N GLY A 109 -16.30 -6.49 5.01
CA GLY A 109 -15.64 -7.80 5.08
C GLY A 109 -16.43 -8.85 5.85
N GLY A 110 -15.77 -9.98 6.13
CA GLY A 110 -16.29 -11.11 6.88
C GLY A 110 -15.92 -11.12 8.38
N PRO A 111 -15.98 -12.28 9.06
CA PRO A 111 -15.56 -12.38 10.45
C PRO A 111 -14.09 -11.98 10.62
N GLU A 112 -13.73 -11.45 11.79
CA GLU A 112 -12.35 -11.07 12.08
C GLU A 112 -11.44 -12.29 12.14
N VAL A 113 -10.29 -12.18 11.47
CA VAL A 113 -9.19 -13.14 11.47
C VAL A 113 -7.92 -12.46 11.99
N ILE A 114 -6.98 -13.27 12.48
CA ILE A 114 -5.69 -12.78 12.97
C ILE A 114 -4.67 -12.90 11.85
N ILE A 115 -3.94 -11.83 11.57
CA ILE A 115 -2.85 -11.85 10.59
C ILE A 115 -1.71 -12.73 11.13
N PRO A 116 -1.32 -13.82 10.44
CA PRO A 116 -0.25 -14.70 10.90
C PRO A 116 1.11 -14.02 10.81
N ASN A 117 2.09 -14.52 11.57
CA ASN A 117 3.47 -14.09 11.38
C ASN A 117 4.04 -14.75 10.11
N LEU A 118 4.35 -13.92 9.11
CA LEU A 118 4.89 -14.34 7.82
C LEU A 118 6.39 -14.05 7.68
N GLU A 119 7.05 -13.48 8.70
CA GLU A 119 8.46 -13.09 8.62
C GLU A 119 9.36 -14.28 8.26
N GLY A 120 10.24 -14.08 7.27
CA GLY A 120 11.16 -15.10 6.77
C GLY A 120 10.53 -16.15 5.86
N ILE A 121 9.20 -16.17 5.70
CA ILE A 121 8.50 -17.09 4.81
C ILE A 121 8.63 -16.60 3.35
N PRO A 122 8.86 -17.49 2.37
CA PRO A 122 8.82 -17.14 0.95
C PRO A 122 7.47 -16.53 0.53
N GLN A 123 7.49 -15.52 -0.34
CA GLN A 123 6.29 -14.82 -0.82
C GLN A 123 5.16 -15.76 -1.28
N GLY A 124 5.49 -16.83 -1.98
CA GLY A 124 4.49 -17.80 -2.46
C GLY A 124 3.75 -18.52 -1.32
N GLN A 125 4.47 -18.93 -0.27
CA GLN A 125 3.87 -19.55 0.90
C GLN A 125 3.10 -18.53 1.75
N ALA A 126 3.62 -17.31 1.88
CA ALA A 126 2.95 -16.22 2.58
C ALA A 126 1.59 -15.88 1.94
N ARG A 127 1.52 -15.86 0.60
CA ARG A 127 0.26 -15.69 -0.14
C ARG A 127 -0.76 -16.78 0.20
N LEU A 128 -0.36 -18.05 0.14
CA LEU A 128 -1.26 -19.17 0.44
C LEU A 128 -1.79 -19.11 1.87
N GLN A 129 -0.97 -18.72 2.84
CA GLN A 129 -1.41 -18.57 4.23
C GLN A 129 -2.44 -17.44 4.39
N LEU A 130 -2.23 -16.29 3.75
CA LEU A 130 -3.21 -15.18 3.77
C LEU A 130 -4.53 -15.58 3.09
N GLU A 131 -4.46 -16.21 1.92
CA GLU A 131 -5.64 -16.66 1.19
C GLU A 131 -6.43 -17.73 1.97
N SER A 132 -5.74 -18.61 2.72
CA SER A 132 -6.38 -19.65 3.53
C SER A 132 -7.27 -19.12 4.65
N ILE A 133 -7.04 -17.88 5.08
CA ILE A 133 -7.84 -17.18 6.10
C ILE A 133 -8.70 -16.06 5.48
N ASN A 134 -8.92 -16.12 4.16
CA ASN A 134 -9.70 -15.16 3.38
C ASN A 134 -9.16 -13.72 3.47
N LEU A 135 -7.85 -13.53 3.64
CA LEU A 135 -7.21 -12.21 3.47
C LEU A 135 -6.73 -12.05 2.02
N VAL A 136 -6.74 -10.81 1.55
CA VAL A 136 -6.35 -10.48 0.17
C VAL A 136 -4.92 -9.96 0.17
N VAL A 137 -4.06 -10.49 -0.71
CA VAL A 137 -2.71 -9.94 -0.88
C VAL A 137 -2.78 -8.64 -1.66
N GLY A 138 -2.30 -7.56 -1.05
CA GLY A 138 -2.23 -6.23 -1.64
C GLY A 138 -0.92 -5.99 -2.38
N THR A 139 -0.36 -4.80 -2.18
CA THR A 139 0.87 -4.38 -2.82
C THR A 139 2.07 -5.13 -2.26
N ILE A 140 2.97 -5.56 -3.15
CA ILE A 140 4.23 -6.21 -2.78
C ILE A 140 5.37 -5.25 -3.03
N SER A 141 6.01 -4.79 -1.97
CA SER A 141 7.16 -3.89 -2.01
C SER A 141 8.45 -4.65 -1.69
N ARG A 142 9.57 -4.23 -2.29
CA ARG A 142 10.89 -4.81 -2.05
C ARG A 142 11.73 -3.85 -1.21
N GLU A 143 12.34 -4.37 -0.15
CA GLU A 143 13.30 -3.64 0.68
C GLU A 143 14.60 -4.42 0.81
N MET A 144 15.71 -3.70 0.96
CA MET A 144 17.02 -4.28 1.17
C MET A 144 17.13 -4.80 2.61
N HIS A 145 17.31 -6.10 2.77
CA HIS A 145 17.42 -6.73 4.09
C HIS A 145 18.58 -7.72 4.14
N GLY A 146 19.50 -7.50 5.08
CA GLY A 146 20.75 -8.25 5.15
C GLY A 146 20.64 -9.65 5.76
N SER A 147 19.62 -9.88 6.59
CA SER A 147 19.43 -11.14 7.34
C SER A 147 18.32 -12.03 6.78
N ILE A 148 17.45 -11.49 5.91
CA ILE A 148 16.29 -12.21 5.37
C ILE A 148 16.60 -12.58 3.93
N SER A 149 16.43 -13.86 3.60
CA SER A 149 16.65 -14.42 2.27
C SER A 149 15.88 -13.65 1.19
N LYS A 150 16.44 -13.62 -0.02
CA LYS A 150 15.77 -13.01 -1.17
C LYS A 150 14.36 -13.58 -1.34
N ASP A 151 13.39 -12.70 -1.65
CA ASP A 151 11.98 -13.00 -1.89
C ASP A 151 11.22 -13.57 -0.67
N ALA A 152 11.82 -13.54 0.52
CA ALA A 152 11.13 -13.81 1.78
C ALA A 152 10.53 -12.53 2.38
N VAL A 153 9.44 -12.68 3.12
CA VAL A 153 8.71 -11.58 3.75
C VAL A 153 9.54 -10.98 4.90
N ILE A 154 9.63 -9.65 4.91
CA ILE A 154 10.19 -8.84 5.99
C ILE A 154 9.08 -8.46 6.96
N SER A 155 7.98 -7.93 6.43
CA SER A 155 6.85 -7.47 7.24
C SER A 155 5.58 -7.42 6.42
N THR A 156 4.45 -7.33 7.10
CA THR A 156 3.13 -7.08 6.50
C THR A 156 2.55 -5.77 7.02
N ASP A 157 1.62 -5.21 6.26
CA ASP A 157 0.79 -4.10 6.69
C ASP A 157 -0.69 -4.40 6.34
N PRO A 158 -1.57 -4.63 7.32
CA PRO A 158 -1.33 -4.51 8.77
C PRO A 158 -0.33 -5.53 9.34
N PRO A 159 0.30 -5.26 10.50
CA PRO A 159 1.34 -6.13 11.07
C PRO A 159 0.77 -7.45 11.59
N ALA A 160 1.66 -8.44 11.76
CA ALA A 160 1.30 -9.73 12.33
C ALA A 160 0.68 -9.58 13.73
N GLY A 161 -0.33 -10.42 14.04
CA GLY A 161 -1.08 -10.38 15.30
C GLY A 161 -2.27 -9.40 15.29
N THR A 162 -2.40 -8.52 14.29
CA THR A 162 -3.56 -7.65 14.13
C THR A 162 -4.81 -8.46 13.78
N ARG A 163 -5.95 -8.10 14.40
CA ARG A 163 -7.28 -8.58 14.02
C ARG A 163 -7.79 -7.73 12.87
N ALA A 164 -8.15 -8.38 11.77
CA ALA A 164 -8.69 -7.73 10.58
C ALA A 164 -9.89 -8.53 10.06
N PRO A 165 -10.94 -7.90 9.53
CA PRO A 165 -12.02 -8.61 8.86
C PRO A 165 -11.50 -9.49 7.72
N ALA A 166 -12.13 -10.64 7.49
CA ALA A 166 -11.91 -11.38 6.25
C ALA A 166 -12.20 -10.46 5.04
N GLY A 167 -11.38 -10.56 3.99
CA GLY A 167 -11.40 -9.66 2.84
C GLY A 167 -10.50 -8.43 3.00
N THR A 168 -9.86 -8.21 4.15
CA THR A 168 -8.87 -7.14 4.31
C THR A 168 -7.68 -7.37 3.40
N VAL A 169 -7.22 -6.27 2.78
CA VAL A 169 -6.02 -6.24 1.96
C VAL A 169 -4.79 -6.13 2.86
N VAL A 170 -3.84 -7.05 2.71
CA VAL A 170 -2.57 -7.09 3.43
C VAL A 170 -1.43 -6.82 2.45
N ASN A 171 -0.76 -5.69 2.62
CA ASN A 171 0.45 -5.36 1.88
C ASN A 171 1.63 -6.17 2.43
N ILE A 172 2.50 -6.61 1.54
CA ILE A 172 3.66 -7.44 1.91
C ILE A 172 4.93 -6.71 1.52
N LYS A 173 5.87 -6.64 2.46
CA LYS A 173 7.23 -6.21 2.19
C LYS A 173 8.14 -7.42 2.14
N ILE A 174 8.90 -7.57 1.07
CA ILE A 174 9.82 -8.70 0.86
C ILE A 174 11.27 -8.23 0.74
N SER A 175 12.21 -9.14 1.05
CA SER A 175 13.63 -8.89 0.94
C SER A 175 14.11 -8.96 -0.50
N SER A 176 14.89 -7.95 -0.93
CA SER A 176 15.65 -8.01 -2.17
C SER A 176 16.85 -8.96 -2.08
N GLY A 177 17.17 -9.47 -0.89
CA GLY A 177 18.34 -10.33 -0.63
C GLY A 177 19.67 -9.60 -0.65
N GLU A 178 19.65 -8.27 -0.79
CA GLU A 178 20.85 -7.45 -0.81
C GLU A 178 21.27 -7.09 0.62
N SER A 179 22.54 -7.28 0.95
CA SER A 179 23.13 -6.78 2.18
C SER A 179 24.17 -5.73 1.84
N LEU A 180 24.17 -4.60 2.55
CA LEU A 180 25.27 -3.65 2.47
C LEU A 180 26.44 -4.10 3.34
N VAL A 181 27.64 -3.92 2.82
CA VAL A 181 28.89 -4.17 3.53
C VAL A 181 29.74 -2.91 3.46
N THR A 182 30.30 -2.52 4.60
CA THR A 182 31.21 -1.36 4.67
C THR A 182 32.57 -1.77 4.12
N VAL A 183 33.07 -1.04 3.12
CA VAL A 183 34.39 -1.27 2.55
C VAL A 183 35.45 -0.88 3.59
N PRO A 184 36.29 -1.82 4.07
CA PRO A 184 37.35 -1.49 5.01
C PRO A 184 38.51 -0.78 4.30
N SER A 185 39.32 -0.07 5.09
CA SER A 185 40.62 0.41 4.59
C SER A 185 41.57 -0.77 4.37
N VAL A 186 42.17 -0.79 3.18
CA VAL A 186 43.27 -1.67 2.77
C VAL A 186 44.53 -0.88 2.39
N PHE A 187 44.57 0.42 2.67
CA PHE A 187 45.73 1.27 2.43
C PHE A 187 46.97 0.74 3.19
N LYS A 188 48.13 0.74 2.52
CA LYS A 188 49.41 0.17 2.99
C LYS A 188 49.38 -1.33 3.34
N ALA A 189 48.31 -2.05 2.98
CA ALA A 189 48.29 -3.50 3.14
C ALA A 189 48.98 -4.20 1.95
N SER A 190 49.49 -5.41 2.17
CA SER A 190 49.92 -6.27 1.06
C SER A 190 48.73 -6.71 0.20
N PRO A 191 48.89 -6.94 -1.11
CA PRO A 191 47.81 -7.35 -2.01
C PRO A 191 47.06 -8.59 -1.52
N GLY A 192 47.78 -9.59 -1.00
CA GLY A 192 47.17 -10.81 -0.44
C GLY A 192 46.33 -10.56 0.81
N ARG A 193 46.82 -9.71 1.73
CA ARG A 193 46.09 -9.33 2.95
C ARG A 193 44.87 -8.47 2.63
N ALA A 194 45.02 -7.50 1.73
CA ALA A 194 43.93 -6.66 1.23
C ALA A 194 42.83 -7.51 0.61
N ARG A 195 43.21 -8.43 -0.30
CA ARG A 195 42.31 -9.35 -0.96
C ARG A 195 41.53 -10.21 0.04
N SER A 196 42.24 -10.89 0.94
CA SER A 196 41.63 -11.74 1.96
C SER A 196 40.66 -10.95 2.86
N LYS A 197 41.00 -9.71 3.21
CA LYS A 197 40.15 -8.85 4.05
C LYS A 197 38.84 -8.47 3.35
N LEU A 198 38.89 -8.20 2.06
CA LEU A 198 37.73 -7.84 1.24
C LEU A 198 36.88 -9.07 0.89
N GLU A 199 37.50 -10.19 0.53
CA GLU A 199 36.80 -11.43 0.17
C GLU A 199 36.06 -12.05 1.36
N ARG A 200 36.61 -11.96 2.59
CA ARG A 200 35.88 -12.36 3.81
C ARG A 200 34.57 -11.59 4.03
N LEU A 201 34.49 -10.38 3.49
CA LEU A 201 33.29 -9.55 3.53
C LEU A 201 32.34 -9.83 2.36
N GLY A 202 32.64 -10.82 1.53
CA GLY A 202 31.88 -11.17 0.33
C GLY A 202 32.06 -10.15 -0.80
N LEU A 203 33.12 -9.34 -0.79
CA LEU A 203 33.44 -8.39 -1.85
C LEU A 203 34.36 -9.05 -2.87
N LYS A 204 34.19 -8.72 -4.15
CA LYS A 204 35.10 -9.13 -5.22
C LYS A 204 36.26 -8.16 -5.30
N VAL A 205 37.45 -8.62 -5.66
CA VAL A 205 38.65 -7.76 -5.72
C VAL A 205 39.17 -7.70 -7.14
N SER A 206 39.42 -6.49 -7.64
CA SER A 206 40.16 -6.25 -8.89
C SER A 206 41.45 -5.51 -8.57
N THR A 207 42.53 -5.84 -9.26
CA THR A 207 43.84 -5.23 -9.01
C THR A 207 44.24 -4.36 -10.18
N ARG A 208 44.68 -3.14 -9.90
CA ARG A 208 45.34 -2.24 -10.85
C ARG A 208 46.74 -1.94 -10.33
N TYR A 209 47.70 -1.88 -11.23
CA TYR A 209 49.07 -1.52 -10.88
C TYR A 209 49.35 -0.05 -11.22
N THR A 210 50.20 0.58 -10.43
CA THR A 210 50.71 1.94 -10.64
C THR A 210 52.15 1.98 -10.17
N THR A 211 52.92 2.97 -10.64
CA THR A 211 54.27 3.22 -10.12
C THR A 211 54.26 4.58 -9.42
N ASN A 212 54.66 4.60 -8.15
CA ASN A 212 54.84 5.81 -7.37
C ASN A 212 56.06 5.62 -6.43
N ILE A 213 57.06 6.47 -6.62
CA ILE A 213 58.32 6.44 -5.86
C ILE A 213 58.17 6.90 -4.39
N GLU A 214 57.06 7.56 -4.05
CA GLU A 214 56.79 8.02 -2.68
C GLU A 214 56.34 6.89 -1.75
N TYR A 215 56.00 5.72 -2.30
CA TYR A 215 55.48 4.59 -1.55
C TYR A 215 56.36 3.36 -1.77
N GLU A 216 56.36 2.47 -0.79
CA GLU A 216 56.99 1.15 -0.91
C GLU A 216 56.37 0.36 -2.08
N PHE A 217 57.18 -0.46 -2.75
CA PHE A 217 56.67 -1.36 -3.79
C PHE A 217 55.98 -2.57 -3.15
N GLY A 218 54.97 -3.11 -3.83
CA GLY A 218 54.24 -4.29 -3.36
C GLY A 218 53.17 -4.01 -2.30
N ILE A 219 52.83 -2.75 -2.03
CA ILE A 219 51.71 -2.37 -1.14
C ILE A 219 50.56 -1.71 -1.89
N VAL A 220 49.37 -1.76 -1.29
CA VAL A 220 48.18 -1.06 -1.79
C VAL A 220 48.28 0.43 -1.44
N VAL A 221 48.34 1.28 -2.46
CA VAL A 221 48.40 2.75 -2.33
C VAL A 221 47.05 3.42 -2.55
N GLY A 222 46.06 2.70 -3.07
CA GLY A 222 44.72 3.22 -3.27
C GLY A 222 43.67 2.14 -3.33
N GLN A 223 42.42 2.53 -3.11
CA GLN A 223 41.25 1.67 -3.29
C GLN A 223 40.07 2.47 -3.82
N ASP A 224 39.22 1.79 -4.57
CA ASP A 224 37.95 2.31 -5.08
C ASP A 224 36.89 1.20 -5.04
N PRO A 225 35.77 1.34 -4.30
CA PRO A 225 35.37 2.51 -3.51
C PRO A 225 36.27 2.81 -2.30
N ARG A 226 36.19 4.06 -1.81
CA ARG A 226 36.94 4.52 -0.63
C ARG A 226 36.55 3.75 0.62
N SER A 227 37.44 3.74 1.61
CA SER A 227 37.15 3.17 2.93
C SER A 227 35.94 3.86 3.56
N GLY A 228 35.08 3.09 4.22
CA GLY A 228 33.86 3.58 4.86
C GLY A 228 32.64 3.66 3.93
N THR A 229 32.83 3.53 2.60
CA THR A 229 31.70 3.44 1.67
C THR A 229 30.92 2.14 1.89
N LYS A 230 29.59 2.21 1.95
CA LYS A 230 28.72 1.04 1.98
C LYS A 230 28.43 0.57 0.56
N VAL A 231 28.76 -0.67 0.25
CA VAL A 231 28.54 -1.29 -1.07
C VAL A 231 27.71 -2.55 -0.93
N ARG A 232 27.09 -3.02 -2.00
CA ARG A 232 26.37 -4.30 -1.98
C ARG A 232 27.37 -5.44 -1.78
N LYS A 233 26.99 -6.45 -1.01
CA LYS A 233 27.73 -7.71 -0.96
C LYS A 233 27.86 -8.26 -2.38
N GLY A 234 29.06 -8.70 -2.76
CA GLY A 234 29.39 -9.13 -4.12
C GLY A 234 29.88 -8.00 -5.05
N SER A 235 29.84 -6.74 -4.64
CA SER A 235 30.44 -5.62 -5.39
C SER A 235 31.96 -5.76 -5.50
N THR A 236 32.51 -5.22 -6.59
CA THR A 236 33.95 -5.24 -6.86
C THR A 236 34.64 -4.01 -6.25
N VAL A 237 35.67 -4.25 -5.45
CA VAL A 237 36.60 -3.24 -4.95
C VAL A 237 37.89 -3.31 -5.77
N LYS A 238 38.28 -2.21 -6.38
CA LYS A 238 39.54 -2.05 -7.09
C LYS A 238 40.62 -1.62 -6.12
N ILE A 239 41.66 -2.42 -5.99
CA ILE A 239 42.88 -2.06 -5.24
C ILE A 239 43.94 -1.59 -6.22
N ILE A 240 44.63 -0.51 -5.87
CA ILE A 240 45.74 0.05 -6.62
C ILE A 240 47.02 -0.34 -5.90
N VAL A 241 47.79 -1.22 -6.51
CA VAL A 241 49.05 -1.74 -5.96
C VAL A 241 50.20 -1.00 -6.59
N ASN A 242 51.11 -0.50 -5.75
CA ASN A 242 52.35 0.07 -6.24
C ASN A 242 53.27 -1.04 -6.72
N SER A 243 53.71 -0.97 -7.97
CA SER A 243 54.66 -1.90 -8.56
C SER A 243 55.77 -1.14 -9.27
N GLU A 244 56.91 -1.82 -9.39
CA GLU A 244 58.00 -1.38 -10.26
C GLU A 244 57.46 -1.22 -11.69
N ALA A 245 57.99 -0.23 -12.42
CA ALA A 245 57.72 -0.09 -13.84
C ALA A 245 58.28 -1.34 -14.55
N ARG A 246 57.43 -2.01 -15.33
CA ARG A 246 57.84 -3.14 -16.16
C ARG A 246 58.65 -2.68 -17.36
#